data_AF-A0A317QKZ6-F1
#
_entry.id   AF-A0A317QKZ6-F1
#
_cell.length_a   1.000
_cell.length_b   1.000
_cell.length_c   1.000
_cell.angle_alpha   90.00
_cell.angle_beta   90.00
_cell.angle_gamma   90.00
#
_symmetry.space_group_name_H-M   'P 1'
#
loop_
_entity.id
_entity.type
_entity.pdbx_description
1 polymer ?
#
loop_
_entity_poly.entity_id
_entity_poly.type
_entity_poly.pdbx_seq_one_letter_code
_entity_poly.pdbx_strand_id
1 'polypeptide(L)'
;MALPITLSEIGPRISAGAFILNSGLGKRAADDQTAAGLHGFASGTYPFLKDVEPKQFVQALSTAEIAVGAALLTPFVPTALAGAVLTGFAGGLLGLYLRTPGMRKEGSLAPTEQGLSVAKDVWLLGIGVGLLTRGTVDRGSKRVQKAAKTLAKANKRVSRAELKAERRAARAAA
;
A
#
# COMPACT_ATOMS: atom_id res chain seq x y z
N MET A 1 5.98 -15.59 -16.52
CA MET A 1 4.82 -15.07 -15.76
C MET A 1 5.00 -13.56 -15.60
N ALA A 2 4.00 -12.75 -15.90
CA ALA A 2 4.10 -11.30 -15.67
C ALA A 2 4.01 -11.02 -14.17
N LEU A 3 4.92 -10.22 -13.63
CA LEU A 3 4.91 -9.86 -12.21
C LEU A 3 3.68 -9.01 -11.89
N PRO A 4 3.06 -9.14 -10.70
CA PRO A 4 1.90 -8.36 -10.29
C PRO A 4 2.24 -6.90 -9.91
N ILE A 5 3.25 -6.29 -10.56
CA ILE A 5 3.74 -4.92 -10.32
C ILE A 5 3.89 -4.15 -11.65
N THR A 6 3.72 -2.83 -11.63
CA THR A 6 4.01 -1.95 -12.78
C THR A 6 5.21 -1.05 -12.52
N LEU A 7 5.85 -0.50 -13.57
CA LEU A 7 7.06 0.32 -13.44
C LEU A 7 6.90 1.50 -12.48
N SER A 8 5.75 2.18 -12.50
CA SER A 8 5.47 3.31 -11.61
C SER A 8 5.31 2.91 -10.13
N GLU A 9 5.15 1.62 -9.84
CA GLU A 9 5.03 1.10 -8.48
C GLU A 9 6.40 0.76 -7.88
N ILE A 10 7.45 0.64 -8.70
CA ILE A 10 8.79 0.21 -8.26
C ILE A 10 9.40 1.24 -7.32
N GLY A 11 9.45 2.51 -7.73
CA GLY A 11 10.04 3.59 -6.93
C GLY A 11 9.43 3.68 -5.52
N PRO A 12 8.10 3.84 -5.39
CA PRO A 12 7.44 3.91 -4.09
C PRO A 12 7.60 2.63 -3.24
N ARG A 13 7.59 1.44 -3.86
CA ARG A 13 7.77 0.17 -3.13
C ARG A 13 9.20 -0.01 -2.63
N ILE A 14 10.20 0.34 -3.43
CA ILE A 14 11.61 0.24 -3.03
C ILE A 14 11.92 1.27 -1.95
N SER A 15 11.52 2.54 -2.13
CA SER A 15 11.85 3.59 -1.16
C SER A 15 11.23 3.33 0.22
N ALA A 16 9.93 3.05 0.27
CA ALA A 16 9.25 2.73 1.52
C ALA A 16 9.72 1.37 2.07
N GLY A 17 9.81 0.35 1.22
CA GLY A 17 10.15 -1.00 1.62
C GLY A 17 11.56 -1.14 2.19
N ALA A 18 12.56 -0.53 1.54
CA ALA A 18 13.94 -0.57 2.02
C ALA A 18 14.12 0.19 3.35
N PHE A 19 13.49 1.37 3.48
CA PHE A 19 13.58 2.15 4.70
C PHE A 19 12.92 1.43 5.89
N ILE A 20 11.71 0.89 5.70
CA ILE A 20 10.99 0.16 6.75
C ILE A 20 11.72 -1.14 7.10
N LEU A 21 12.21 -1.89 6.10
CA LEU A 21 12.97 -3.12 6.34
C LEU A 21 14.25 -2.85 7.15
N ASN A 22 15.02 -1.82 6.76
CA ASN A 22 16.23 -1.44 7.48
C ASN A 22 15.91 -1.04 8.93
N SER A 23 14.84 -0.26 9.13
CA SER A 23 14.34 0.13 10.45
C SER A 23 13.99 -1.10 11.31
N GLY A 24 13.27 -2.07 10.74
CA GLY A 24 12.89 -3.31 11.43
C GLY A 24 14.08 -4.19 11.79
N LEU A 25 15.04 -4.35 10.88
CA LEU A 25 16.28 -5.09 11.13
C LEU A 25 17.11 -4.44 12.24
N GLY A 26 17.20 -3.09 12.25
CA GLY A 26 17.89 -2.35 13.30
C GLY A 26 17.27 -2.53 14.70
N LYS A 27 15.94 -2.75 14.78
CA LYS A 27 15.23 -2.99 16.05
C LYS A 27 15.30 -4.42 16.55
N ARG A 28 15.81 -5.37 15.75
CA ARG A 28 15.82 -6.81 16.09
C ARG A 28 16.64 -7.12 17.34
N ALA A 29 17.70 -6.35 17.57
CA ALA A 29 18.63 -6.51 18.69
C ALA A 29 18.60 -5.29 19.64
N ALA A 30 17.44 -4.64 19.78
CA ALA A 30 17.28 -3.51 20.67
C ALA A 30 17.61 -3.88 22.14
N ASP A 31 18.40 -3.05 22.80
CA ASP A 31 18.69 -3.17 24.22
C ASP A 31 17.48 -2.76 25.09
N ASP A 32 17.58 -3.00 26.39
CA ASP A 32 16.51 -2.78 27.37
C ASP A 32 16.08 -1.31 27.42
N GLN A 33 17.03 -0.38 27.26
CA GLN A 33 16.76 1.06 27.26
C GLN A 33 15.99 1.48 26.00
N THR A 34 16.40 1.00 24.84
CA THR A 34 15.73 1.23 23.56
C THR A 34 14.34 0.61 23.58
N ALA A 35 14.21 -0.59 24.13
CA ALA A 35 12.94 -1.29 24.28
C ALA A 35 11.97 -0.49 25.16
N ALA A 36 12.43 -0.05 26.34
CA ALA A 36 11.65 0.78 27.25
C ALA A 36 11.25 2.12 26.61
N GLY A 37 12.15 2.77 25.87
CA GLY A 37 11.86 4.04 25.19
C GLY A 37 10.79 3.90 24.10
N LEU A 38 10.93 2.91 23.22
CA LEU A 38 9.96 2.65 22.14
C LEU A 38 8.59 2.22 22.70
N HIS A 39 8.59 1.33 23.69
CA HIS A 39 7.37 0.88 24.35
C HIS A 39 6.69 2.01 25.13
N GLY A 40 7.45 2.81 25.89
CA GLY A 40 6.92 3.95 26.63
C GLY A 40 6.30 4.99 25.71
N PHE A 41 6.94 5.26 24.57
CA PHE A 41 6.40 6.15 23.56
C PHE A 41 5.08 5.63 22.96
N ALA A 42 5.02 4.34 22.62
CA ALA A 42 3.81 3.75 22.04
C ALA A 42 2.67 3.60 23.06
N SER A 43 2.97 3.13 24.27
CA SER A 43 1.99 2.86 25.33
C SER A 43 1.44 4.13 25.98
N GLY A 44 2.17 5.25 25.90
CA GLY A 44 1.66 6.58 26.26
C GLY A 44 0.45 7.00 25.41
N THR A 45 0.40 6.54 24.16
CA THR A 45 -0.67 6.87 23.21
C THR A 45 -1.69 5.74 23.03
N TYR A 46 -1.24 4.50 23.18
CA TYR A 46 -2.05 3.30 23.06
C TYR A 46 -2.02 2.52 24.38
N PRO A 47 -2.92 2.83 25.34
CA PRO A 47 -2.85 2.29 26.69
C PRO A 47 -2.88 0.76 26.77
N PHE A 48 -3.51 0.09 25.79
CA PHE A 48 -3.56 -1.36 25.71
C PHE A 48 -2.18 -2.03 25.50
N LEU A 49 -1.15 -1.25 25.13
CA LEU A 49 0.22 -1.76 25.02
C LEU A 49 0.95 -1.83 26.37
N LYS A 50 0.42 -1.22 27.43
CA LYS A 50 1.07 -1.18 28.75
C LYS A 50 1.26 -2.57 29.35
N ASP A 51 0.38 -3.51 29.02
CA ASP A 51 0.41 -4.89 29.52
C ASP A 51 1.42 -5.78 28.77
N VAL A 52 2.02 -5.28 27.68
CA VAL A 52 3.04 -5.98 26.91
C VAL A 52 4.42 -5.62 27.44
N GLU A 53 5.28 -6.61 27.66
CA GLU A 53 6.67 -6.37 28.05
C GLU A 53 7.41 -5.54 26.98
N PRO A 54 8.24 -4.53 27.34
CA PRO A 54 8.92 -3.68 26.37
C PRO A 54 9.73 -4.44 25.30
N LYS A 55 10.45 -5.51 25.71
CA LYS A 55 11.21 -6.36 24.77
C LYS A 55 10.30 -7.06 23.78
N GLN A 56 9.20 -7.65 24.26
CA GLN A 56 8.23 -8.33 23.42
C GLN A 56 7.58 -7.35 22.43
N PHE A 57 7.25 -6.14 22.89
CA PHE A 57 6.73 -5.08 22.04
C PHE A 57 7.70 -4.73 20.91
N VAL A 58 8.98 -4.50 21.21
CA VAL A 58 9.96 -4.14 20.18
C VAL A 58 10.27 -5.29 19.24
N GLN A 59 10.29 -6.54 19.72
CA GLN A 59 10.40 -7.71 18.85
C GLN A 59 9.22 -7.85 17.89
N ALA A 60 8.00 -7.62 18.37
CA ALA A 60 6.79 -7.62 17.55
C ALA A 60 6.82 -6.47 16.53
N LEU A 61 7.20 -5.26 16.95
CA LEU A 61 7.35 -4.09 16.08
C LEU A 61 8.39 -4.34 14.98
N SER A 62 9.58 -4.84 15.36
CA SER A 62 10.65 -5.22 14.42
C SER A 62 10.16 -6.24 13.41
N THR A 63 9.44 -7.27 13.86
CA THR A 63 8.90 -8.31 12.98
C THR A 63 7.85 -7.75 12.03
N ALA A 64 6.98 -6.87 12.50
CA ALA A 64 5.99 -6.19 11.67
C ALA A 64 6.64 -5.30 10.60
N GLU A 65 7.64 -4.50 10.97
CA GLU A 65 8.40 -3.67 10.02
C GLU A 65 9.12 -4.52 8.97
N ILE A 66 9.78 -5.61 9.38
CA ILE A 66 10.40 -6.55 8.44
C ILE A 66 9.37 -7.14 7.48
N ALA A 67 8.21 -7.56 8.00
CA ALA A 67 7.14 -8.11 7.17
C ALA A 67 6.59 -7.08 6.16
N VAL A 68 6.35 -5.84 6.60
CA VAL A 68 5.90 -4.73 5.72
C VAL A 68 6.96 -4.43 4.67
N GLY A 69 8.23 -4.29 5.06
CA GLY A 69 9.35 -4.02 4.17
C GLY A 69 9.55 -5.13 3.14
N ALA A 70 9.52 -6.39 3.58
CA ALA A 70 9.59 -7.54 2.69
C ALA A 70 8.40 -7.62 1.74
N ALA A 71 7.18 -7.34 2.21
CA ALA A 71 5.98 -7.32 1.37
C ALA A 71 6.08 -6.25 0.27
N LEU A 72 6.67 -5.10 0.57
CA LEU A 72 6.89 -4.03 -0.41
C LEU A 72 7.99 -4.39 -1.42
N LEU A 73 9.11 -4.95 -0.96
CA LEU A 73 10.27 -5.25 -1.81
C LEU A 73 10.10 -6.51 -2.66
N THR A 74 9.25 -7.45 -2.24
CA THR A 74 9.04 -8.69 -2.99
C THR A 74 8.07 -8.46 -4.16
N PRO A 75 8.48 -8.78 -5.40
CA PRO A 75 7.68 -8.46 -6.58
C PRO A 75 6.47 -9.39 -6.75
N PHE A 76 6.38 -10.47 -5.98
CA PHE A 76 5.27 -11.43 -6.03
C PHE A 76 4.05 -10.98 -5.20
N VAL A 77 4.22 -10.00 -4.32
CA VAL A 77 3.11 -9.47 -3.51
C VAL A 77 2.26 -8.52 -4.36
N PRO A 78 0.94 -8.79 -4.50
CA PRO A 78 0.05 -7.93 -5.27
C PRO A 78 0.06 -6.48 -4.78
N THR A 79 0.04 -5.52 -5.71
CA THR A 79 0.06 -4.08 -5.41
C THR A 79 -1.02 -3.65 -4.41
N ALA A 80 -2.24 -4.18 -4.55
CA ALA A 80 -3.34 -3.89 -3.62
C ALA A 80 -3.02 -4.33 -2.18
N LEU A 81 -2.46 -5.54 -2.03
CA LEU A 81 -2.09 -6.10 -0.73
C LEU A 81 -0.92 -5.32 -0.11
N ALA A 82 0.11 -5.04 -0.88
CA ALA A 82 1.23 -4.21 -0.44
C ALA A 82 0.78 -2.81 -0.01
N GLY A 83 -0.14 -2.21 -0.78
CA GLY A 83 -0.77 -0.94 -0.43
C GLY A 83 -1.57 -1.00 0.87
N ALA A 84 -2.43 -2.00 1.05
CA ALA A 84 -3.22 -2.18 2.26
C ALA A 84 -2.35 -2.34 3.52
N VAL A 85 -1.30 -3.18 3.42
CA VAL A 85 -0.35 -3.42 4.53
C VAL A 85 0.37 -2.12 4.91
N LEU A 86 0.89 -1.39 3.91
CA LEU A 86 1.56 -0.10 4.16
C LEU A 86 0.61 0.97 4.70
N THR A 87 -0.63 1.03 4.20
CA THR A 87 -1.66 1.96 4.69
C THR A 87 -2.00 1.66 6.16
N GLY A 88 -2.16 0.39 6.53
CA GLY A 88 -2.43 0.02 7.92
C GLY A 88 -1.27 0.40 8.84
N PHE A 89 -0.04 0.08 8.44
CA PHE A 89 1.18 0.43 9.19
C PHE A 89 1.33 1.95 9.35
N ALA A 90 1.26 2.70 8.25
CA ALA A 90 1.38 4.16 8.26
C ALA A 90 0.20 4.84 8.98
N GLY A 91 -0.98 4.24 8.96
CA GLY A 91 -2.14 4.69 9.75
C GLY A 91 -1.88 4.58 11.26
N GLY A 92 -1.19 3.53 11.71
CA GLY A 92 -0.73 3.42 13.09
C GLY A 92 0.26 4.53 13.47
N LEU A 93 1.26 4.80 12.63
CA LEU A 93 2.24 5.88 12.85
C LEU A 93 1.58 7.26 12.85
N LEU A 94 0.66 7.51 11.92
CA LEU A 94 -0.09 8.77 11.88
C LEU A 94 -1.01 8.90 13.10
N GLY A 95 -1.63 7.80 13.54
CA GLY A 95 -2.40 7.76 14.78
C GLY A 95 -1.55 8.13 16.00
N LEU A 96 -0.31 7.66 16.05
CA LEU A 96 0.67 8.02 17.08
C LEU A 96 0.95 9.53 17.03
N TYR A 97 1.30 10.08 15.86
CA TYR A 97 1.51 11.53 15.69
C TYR A 97 0.31 12.38 16.14
N LEU A 98 -0.90 11.98 15.76
CA LEU A 98 -2.10 12.76 16.05
C LEU A 98 -2.52 12.70 17.53
N ARG A 99 -2.25 11.60 18.22
CA ARG A 99 -2.74 11.35 19.58
C ARG A 99 -1.71 11.60 20.67
N THR A 100 -0.41 11.56 20.36
CA THR A 100 0.65 11.85 21.32
C THR A 100 0.67 13.35 21.68
N PRO A 101 0.54 13.73 22.96
CA PRO A 101 0.65 15.11 23.39
C PRO A 101 2.01 15.74 23.02
N GLY A 102 2.03 17.03 22.68
CA GLY A 102 3.25 17.77 22.32
C GLY A 102 3.76 17.57 20.88
N MET A 103 3.18 16.64 20.10
CA MET A 103 3.55 16.42 18.69
C MET A 103 2.95 17.45 17.72
N ARG A 104 1.87 18.12 18.13
CA ARG A 104 1.15 19.10 17.32
C ARG A 104 1.11 20.45 18.00
N LYS A 105 1.14 21.53 17.21
CA LYS A 105 0.87 22.89 17.71
C LYS A 105 -0.56 22.94 18.24
N GLU A 106 -0.77 23.66 19.34
CA GLU A 106 -2.10 23.80 19.95
C GLU A 106 -3.13 24.32 18.94
N GLY A 107 -4.31 23.69 18.92
CA GLY A 107 -5.37 24.03 17.97
C GLY A 107 -5.09 23.68 16.50
N SER A 108 -4.00 22.97 16.18
CA SER A 108 -3.60 22.68 14.80
C SER A 108 -3.24 21.20 14.55
N LEU A 109 -3.20 20.83 13.27
CA LEU A 109 -2.61 19.59 12.76
C LEU A 109 -1.12 19.74 12.39
N ALA A 110 -0.59 20.96 12.44
CA ALA A 110 0.80 21.23 12.13
C ALA A 110 1.75 20.63 13.19
N PRO A 111 2.87 20.02 12.76
CA PRO A 111 3.81 19.41 13.69
C PRO A 111 4.56 20.47 14.51
N THR A 112 4.93 20.11 15.73
CA THR A 112 6.02 20.77 16.47
C THR A 112 7.38 20.27 15.95
N GLU A 113 8.48 20.86 16.43
CA GLU A 113 9.84 20.37 16.14
C GLU A 113 9.99 18.88 16.52
N GLN A 114 9.44 18.49 17.68
CA GLN A 114 9.43 17.11 18.13
C GLN A 114 8.57 16.21 17.21
N GLY A 115 7.39 16.70 16.83
CA GLY A 115 6.43 15.97 15.99
C GLY A 115 6.84 15.80 14.54
N LEU A 116 7.76 16.62 14.03
CA LEU A 116 8.19 16.56 12.63
C LEU A 116 8.77 15.18 12.26
N SER A 117 9.46 14.55 13.20
CA SER A 117 10.08 13.24 13.03
C SER A 117 9.07 12.11 12.73
N VAL A 118 7.85 12.19 13.27
CA VAL A 118 6.76 11.22 13.05
C VAL A 118 5.81 11.71 11.96
N ALA A 119 5.56 13.02 11.88
CA ALA A 119 4.67 13.61 10.90
C ALA A 119 5.07 13.33 9.45
N LYS A 120 6.39 13.23 9.17
CA LYS A 120 6.91 12.91 7.83
C LYS A 120 6.44 11.56 7.29
N ASP A 121 6.02 10.64 8.17
CA ASP A 121 5.51 9.32 7.77
C ASP A 121 4.14 9.41 7.07
N VAL A 122 3.53 10.60 7.00
CA VAL A 122 2.38 10.88 6.12
C VAL A 122 2.65 10.51 4.66
N TRP A 123 3.91 10.59 4.20
CA TRP A 123 4.30 10.16 2.86
C TRP A 123 4.11 8.65 2.67
N LEU A 124 4.40 7.84 3.70
CA LEU A 124 4.17 6.39 3.67
C LEU A 124 2.69 6.08 3.53
N LEU A 125 1.83 6.84 4.22
CA LEU A 125 0.39 6.71 4.08
C LEU A 125 -0.07 7.04 2.65
N GLY A 126 0.44 8.14 2.08
CA GLY A 126 0.17 8.52 0.69
C GLY A 126 0.59 7.45 -0.32
N ILE A 127 1.78 6.88 -0.14
CA ILE A 127 2.26 5.75 -0.96
C ILE A 127 1.35 4.54 -0.80
N GLY A 128 1.01 4.14 0.43
CA GLY A 128 0.13 3.00 0.70
C GLY A 128 -1.23 3.15 0.03
N VAL A 129 -1.88 4.31 0.22
CA VAL A 129 -3.19 4.60 -0.38
C VAL A 129 -3.11 4.62 -1.91
N GLY A 130 -2.04 5.19 -2.47
CA GLY A 130 -1.81 5.20 -3.92
C GLY A 130 -1.62 3.78 -4.50
N LEU A 131 -0.87 2.91 -3.82
CA LEU A 131 -0.71 1.52 -4.21
C LEU A 131 -2.02 0.72 -4.08
N LEU A 132 -2.77 0.96 -3.00
CA LEU A 132 -4.04 0.30 -2.74
C LEU A 132 -5.07 0.67 -3.82
N THR A 133 -5.29 1.96 -4.07
CA THR A 133 -6.22 2.46 -5.09
C THR A 133 -5.84 1.99 -6.49
N ARG A 134 -4.56 2.03 -6.85
CA ARG A 134 -4.08 1.50 -8.13
C ARG A 134 -4.29 -0.02 -8.25
N GLY A 135 -4.09 -0.74 -7.17
CA GLY A 135 -4.26 -2.19 -7.11
C GLY A 135 -5.71 -2.64 -7.23
N THR A 136 -6.67 -1.85 -6.74
CA THR A 136 -8.10 -2.19 -6.70
C THR A 136 -8.93 -1.50 -7.79
N VAL A 137 -8.78 -0.18 -7.96
CA VAL A 137 -9.59 0.65 -8.87
C VAL A 137 -9.04 0.62 -10.30
N ASP A 138 -7.76 0.96 -10.49
CA ASP A 138 -7.19 1.12 -11.83
C ASP A 138 -7.03 -0.20 -12.58
N ARG A 139 -6.72 -1.29 -11.87
CA ARG A 139 -6.62 -2.63 -12.47
C ARG A 139 -7.97 -3.19 -12.90
N GLY A 140 -9.05 -2.87 -12.19
CA GLY A 140 -10.42 -3.24 -12.58
C GLY A 140 -10.81 -2.64 -13.92
N SER A 141 -10.56 -1.33 -14.09
CA SER A 141 -10.82 -0.60 -15.33
C SER A 141 -10.12 -1.21 -16.55
N LYS A 142 -8.84 -1.60 -16.42
CA LYS A 142 -8.10 -2.22 -17.54
C LYS A 142 -8.64 -3.58 -17.96
N ARG A 143 -9.11 -4.41 -17.02
CA ARG A 143 -9.75 -5.70 -17.34
C ARG A 143 -11.06 -5.48 -18.09
N VAL A 144 -11.88 -4.55 -17.62
CA VAL A 144 -13.14 -4.17 -18.27
C VAL A 144 -12.90 -3.61 -19.67
N GLN A 145 -11.93 -2.70 -19.84
CA GLN A 145 -11.55 -2.16 -21.16
C GLN A 145 -11.08 -3.27 -22.12
N LYS A 146 -10.31 -4.25 -21.63
CA LYS A 146 -9.86 -5.37 -22.45
C LYS A 146 -11.04 -6.26 -22.88
N ALA A 147 -11.98 -6.52 -21.98
CA ALA A 147 -13.21 -7.24 -22.30
C ALA A 147 -14.06 -6.48 -23.33
N ALA A 148 -14.26 -5.17 -23.14
CA ALA A 148 -14.97 -4.31 -24.08
C ALA A 148 -14.33 -4.30 -25.48
N LYS A 149 -13.00 -4.22 -25.56
CA LYS A 149 -12.28 -4.31 -26.85
C LYS A 149 -12.47 -5.66 -27.55
N THR A 150 -12.46 -6.76 -26.79
CA THR A 150 -12.71 -8.10 -27.33
C THR A 150 -14.14 -8.21 -27.87
N LEU A 151 -15.13 -7.74 -27.11
CA LEU A 151 -16.54 -7.72 -27.52
C LEU A 151 -16.75 -6.86 -28.77
N ALA A 152 -16.17 -5.64 -28.82
CA ALA A 152 -16.25 -4.77 -29.99
C ALA A 152 -15.65 -5.43 -31.24
N LYS A 153 -14.53 -6.15 -31.10
CA LYS A 153 -13.90 -6.88 -32.21
C LYS A 153 -14.77 -8.06 -32.66
N ALA A 154 -15.42 -8.77 -31.74
CA ALA A 154 -16.36 -9.84 -32.05
C ALA A 154 -17.59 -9.30 -32.80
N ASN A 155 -18.24 -8.24 -32.29
CA ASN A 155 -19.39 -7.61 -32.93
C ASN A 155 -19.06 -7.10 -34.34
N LYS A 156 -17.88 -6.52 -34.53
CA LYS A 156 -17.42 -6.10 -35.86
C LYS A 156 -17.23 -7.26 -36.84
N ARG A 157 -16.85 -8.45 -36.36
CA ARG A 157 -16.74 -9.66 -37.20
C ARG A 157 -18.11 -10.21 -37.57
N VAL A 158 -19.03 -10.24 -36.61
CA VAL A 158 -20.43 -10.67 -36.83
C VAL A 158 -21.11 -9.77 -37.86
N SER A 159 -21.08 -8.44 -37.66
CA SER A 159 -21.65 -7.48 -38.61
C SER A 159 -21.05 -7.61 -40.01
N ARG A 160 -19.74 -7.85 -40.14
CA ARG A 160 -19.10 -8.10 -41.45
C ARG A 160 -19.55 -9.41 -42.09
N ALA A 161 -19.82 -10.45 -41.29
CA ALA A 161 -20.32 -11.72 -41.78
C ALA A 161 -21.78 -11.61 -42.24
N GLU A 162 -22.62 -10.90 -41.49
CA GLU A 162 -24.01 -10.59 -41.84
C GLU A 162 -24.09 -9.81 -43.16
N LEU A 163 -23.34 -8.70 -43.27
CA LEU A 163 -23.27 -7.92 -44.51
C LEU A 163 -22.81 -8.77 -45.71
N LYS A 164 -21.93 -9.75 -45.49
CA LYS A 164 -21.46 -10.64 -46.56
C LYS A 164 -22.53 -11.68 -46.92
N ALA A 165 -23.30 -12.17 -45.95
CA ALA A 165 -24.41 -13.09 -46.16
C ALA A 165 -25.56 -12.41 -46.91
N GLU A 166 -25.96 -11.20 -46.50
CA GLU A 166 -26.97 -10.39 -47.18
C GLU A 166 -26.60 -10.12 -48.64
N ARG A 167 -25.34 -9.69 -48.90
CA ARG A 167 -24.84 -9.48 -50.27
C ARG A 167 -24.87 -10.76 -51.11
N ARG A 168 -24.65 -11.93 -50.50
CA ARG A 168 -24.73 -13.21 -51.20
C ARG A 168 -26.18 -13.58 -51.51
N ALA A 169 -27.09 -13.39 -50.56
CA ALA A 169 -28.52 -13.64 -50.76
C ALA A 169 -29.10 -12.74 -51.86
N ALA A 170 -28.78 -11.45 -51.85
CA ALA A 170 -29.22 -10.50 -52.88
C ALA A 170 -28.72 -10.86 -54.29
N ARG A 171 -27.49 -11.40 -54.40
CA ARG A 171 -26.94 -11.88 -55.69
C ARG A 171 -27.56 -13.19 -56.18
N ALA A 172 -28.12 -14.00 -55.28
CA ALA A 172 -28.76 -15.25 -55.66
C ALA A 172 -30.23 -15.06 -56.08
N ALA A 173 -30.83 -13.93 -55.71
CA ALA A 173 -32.21 -13.57 -56.03
C ALA A 173 -32.35 -12.68 -57.29
N ALA A 174 -31.23 -12.30 -57.91
CA ALA A 174 -31.15 -11.54 -59.15
C ALA A 174 -30.68 -12.46 -60.29
#